data_AF-A0A350WYR5-F1
#
_entry.id   AF-A0A350WYR5-F1
#
_cell.length_a   1.000
_cell.length_b   1.000
_cell.length_c   1.000
_cell.angle_alpha   90.00
_cell.angle_beta   90.00
_cell.angle_gamma   90.00
#
_symmetry.space_group_name_H-M   'P 1'
#
loop_
_entity.id
_entity.type
_entity.pdbx_description
1 polymer ?
#
loop_
_entity_poly.entity_id
_entity_poly.type
_entity_poly.pdbx_seq_one_letter_code
_entity_poly.pdbx_strand_id
1 'polypeptide(L)' 'MLMLYFSGTGNSKWLATRFSEKVPGHCVSIQEDVANKIANWGADPIGFCYPIYGGYAPHLMR' A
#
# COMPACT_ATOMS: atom_id res chain seq x y z
N MET A 1 5.11 -10.83 3.45
CA MET A 1 4.83 -9.84 2.39
C MET A 1 4.68 -8.45 3.02
N LEU A 2 4.99 -7.39 2.28
CA LEU A 2 4.65 -6.00 2.62
C LEU A 2 3.63 -5.46 1.61
N MET A 3 2.44 -5.09 2.06
CA MET A 3 1.42 -4.41 1.28
C MET A 3 1.49 -2.90 1.52
N LEU A 4 1.94 -2.15 0.52
CA LEU A 4 1.91 -0.69 0.51
C LEU A 4 0.65 -0.21 -0.20
N TYR A 5 -0.10 0.71 0.41
CA TYR A 5 -1.30 1.22 -0.22
C TYR A 5 -1.44 2.74 -0.15
N PHE A 6 -2.06 3.31 -1.19
CA PHE A 6 -2.60 4.66 -1.19
C PHE A 6 -4.11 4.59 -1.36
N SER A 7 -4.87 5.43 -0.66
CA SER A 7 -6.32 5.39 -0.74
C SER A 7 -6.94 6.75 -0.50
N GLY A 8 -7.30 7.46 -1.57
CA GLY A 8 -7.96 8.77 -1.45
C GLY A 8 -9.35 8.72 -0.81
N THR A 9 -10.19 7.72 -1.14
CA THR A 9 -11.59 7.63 -0.66
C THR A 9 -11.89 6.39 0.19
N GLY A 10 -10.94 5.48 0.37
CA GLY A 10 -11.09 4.30 1.25
C GLY A 10 -11.16 2.96 0.52
N ASN A 11 -11.47 2.93 -0.78
CA ASN A 11 -11.64 1.68 -1.53
C ASN A 11 -10.35 0.83 -1.54
N SER A 12 -9.20 1.45 -1.85
CA SER A 12 -7.91 0.75 -1.88
C SER A 12 -7.43 0.36 -0.48
N LYS A 13 -7.75 1.15 0.55
CA LYS A 13 -7.52 0.78 1.95
C LYS A 13 -8.28 -0.50 2.29
N TRP A 14 -9.58 -0.53 2.00
CA TRP A 14 -10.42 -1.71 2.24
C TRP A 14 -9.85 -2.95 1.54
N LEU A 15 -9.47 -2.82 0.27
CA LEU A 15 -8.89 -3.93 -0.51
C LEU A 15 -7.54 -4.40 0.07
N ALA A 16 -6.62 -3.47 0.36
CA ALA A 16 -5.30 -3.78 0.91
C ALA A 16 -5.40 -4.50 2.26
N THR A 17 -6.31 -4.04 3.14
CA THR A 17 -6.57 -4.68 4.43
C THR A 17 -7.12 -6.10 4.23
N ARG A 18 -8.17 -6.28 3.40
CA ARG A 18 -8.75 -7.60 3.13
C ARG A 18 -7.79 -8.58 2.48
N PHE A 19 -6.90 -8.08 1.62
CA PHE A 19 -5.86 -8.91 1.01
C PHE A 19 -4.85 -9.37 2.06
N SER A 20 -4.42 -8.46 2.94
CA SER A 20 -3.43 -8.75 3.99
C SER A 20 -3.97 -9.66 5.10
N GLU A 21 -5.29 -9.73 5.29
CA GLU A 21 -5.93 -10.76 6.13
C GLU A 21 -5.70 -12.19 5.58
N LYS A 22 -5.59 -12.32 4.25
CA LYS A 22 -5.41 -13.62 3.56
C LYS A 22 -3.95 -13.94 3.27
N VAL A 23 -3.13 -12.92 3.07
CA VAL A 23 -1.69 -13.05 2.79
C VAL A 23 -0.93 -12.39 3.94
N PRO A 24 -0.44 -13.17 4.92
CA PRO A 24 0.20 -12.63 6.12
C PRO A 24 1.34 -11.68 5.79
N GLY A 25 1.31 -10.50 6.41
CA GLY A 25 2.23 -9.43 6.10
C GLY A 25 1.89 -8.10 6.77
N HIS A 26 2.74 -7.12 6.58
CA HIS A 26 2.47 -5.75 7.01
C HIS A 26 1.65 -5.02 5.96
N CYS A 27 0.62 -4.28 6.39
CA CYS A 27 -0.23 -3.47 5.51
C CYS A 27 -0.11 -2.00 5.93
N VAL A 28 0.45 -1.16 5.05
CA VAL A 28 0.81 0.22 5.39
C VAL A 28 0.29 1.22 4.38
N SER A 29 -0.28 2.30 4.91
CA SER A 29 -0.62 3.49 4.15
C SER A 29 0.64 4.28 3.80
N ILE A 30 0.88 4.49 2.52
CA ILE A 30 1.97 5.36 2.07
C ILE A 30 1.71 6.85 2.36
N GLN A 31 0.50 7.23 2.75
CA GLN A 31 0.18 8.59 3.19
C GLN A 31 0.61 8.86 4.63
N GLU A 32 0.70 7.80 5.45
CA GLU A 32 0.90 7.92 6.90
C GLU A 32 2.35 7.61 7.32
N ASP A 33 3.17 6.96 6.46
CA ASP A 33 4.44 6.35 6.90
C ASP A 33 5.69 6.58 6.00
N VAL A 34 5.63 7.44 4.96
CA VAL A 34 6.71 7.53 3.94
C VAL A 34 7.80 8.55 4.27
N ALA A 35 8.61 8.27 5.29
CA ALA A 35 9.98 8.81 5.28
C ALA A 35 11.00 7.86 5.93
N ASN A 36 10.64 7.21 7.03
CA ASN A 36 11.68 6.60 7.90
C ASN A 36 11.52 5.11 8.21
N LYS A 37 10.40 4.45 7.86
CA LYS A 37 10.11 3.10 8.38
C LYS A 37 10.10 1.97 7.36
N ILE A 38 9.76 2.25 6.10
CA ILE A 38 9.57 1.21 5.09
C ILE A 38 10.91 0.54 4.70
N ALA A 39 12.02 1.29 4.73
CA ALA A 39 13.34 0.80 4.32
C ALA A 39 13.87 -0.37 5.19
N ASN A 40 13.39 -0.50 6.44
CA ASN A 40 13.88 -1.50 7.39
C ASN A 40 13.07 -2.80 7.40
N TRP A 41 12.04 -2.93 6.54
CA TRP A 41 11.10 -4.03 6.67
C TRP A 41 11.54 -5.33 6.00
N GLY A 42 12.62 -5.31 5.20
CA GLY A 42 13.26 -6.52 4.64
C GLY A 42 12.28 -7.47 3.95
N ALA A 43 11.15 -6.95 3.46
CA ALA A 43 10.00 -7.75 3.11
C ALA A 43 10.07 -8.18 1.64
N ASP A 44 9.93 -9.48 1.42
CA ASP A 44 9.76 -10.11 0.11
C ASP A 44 8.57 -11.09 0.23
N PRO A 45 7.53 -11.02 -0.60
CA PRO A 45 7.28 -10.03 -1.67
C PRO A 45 6.75 -8.69 -1.17
N ILE A 46 6.86 -7.65 -2.01
CA ILE A 46 6.26 -6.32 -1.83
C ILE A 46 5.09 -6.16 -2.83
N GLY A 47 3.90 -5.81 -2.32
CA GLY A 47 2.71 -5.52 -3.09
C GLY A 47 2.33 -4.04 -3.01
N PHE A 48 1.68 -3.54 -4.06
CA PHE A 48 1.18 -2.18 -4.15
C PHE A 48 -0.33 -2.18 -4.41
N CYS A 49 -1.09 -1.41 -3.63
CA CYS A 49 -2.53 -1.24 -3.80
C CYS A 49 -2.89 0.25 -3.89
N TYR A 50 -3.46 0.68 -5.02
CA TYR A 50 -3.81 2.08 -5.23
C TYR A 50 -4.97 2.23 -6.22
N PRO A 51 -5.75 3.31 -6.13
CA PRO A 51 -6.74 3.65 -7.14
C PRO A 51 -6.04 4.11 -8.43
N ILE A 52 -6.69 3.91 -9.58
CA ILE A 52 -6.26 4.52 -10.83
C ILE A 52 -6.86 5.93 -10.93
N TYR A 53 -6.00 6.94 -11.07
CA TYR A 53 -6.40 8.34 -11.25
C TYR A 53 -6.07 8.78 -12.68
N GLY A 54 -7.11 9.08 -13.47
CA GLY A 54 -6.96 9.54 -14.85
C GLY A 54 -6.22 8.56 -15.77
N GLY A 55 -6.28 7.25 -15.47
CA GLY A 55 -5.56 6.21 -16.22
C GLY A 55 -4.14 5.92 -15.73
N TYR A 56 -3.68 6.58 -14.66
CA TYR A 56 -2.33 6.43 -14.12
C TYR A 56 -2.33 6.05 -12.64
N ALA A 57 -1.16 5.60 -12.17
CA ALA A 57 -0.89 5.57 -10.74
C ALA A 57 -0.98 6.99 -10.13
N PRO A 58 -1.52 7.14 -8.92
CA PRO A 58 -1.55 8.42 -8.21
C PRO A 58 -0.14 9.02 -8.10
N HIS A 59 -0.04 10.35 -8.09
CA HIS A 59 1.25 11.05 -7.98
C HIS A 59 2.09 10.57 -6.78
N LEU A 60 1.45 10.19 -5.67
CA LEU A 60 2.13 9.70 -4.47
C LEU A 60 2.72 8.28 -4.61
N MET A 61 2.27 7.52 -5.62
CA MET A 61 2.73 6.15 -5.90
C MET A 61 3.75 6.10 -7.06
N ARG A 62 4.09 7.25 -7.66
CA ARG A 62 5.12 7.39 -8.70
C ARG A 62 6.42 7.85 -8.07
#